data_AF-F4GW48-F1
#
_entry.id   AF-F4GW48-F1
#
_cell.length_a   1.000
_cell.length_b   1.000
_cell.length_c   1.000
_cell.angle_alpha   90.00
_cell.angle_beta   90.00
_cell.angle_gamma   90.00
#
_symmetry.space_group_name_H-M   'P 1'
#
loop_
_entity.id
_entity.type
_entity.pdbx_description
1 polymer ?
#
loop_
_entity_poly.entity_id
_entity_poly.type
_entity_poly.pdbx_seq_one_letter_code
_entity_poly.pdbx_strand_id
1 'polypeptide(L)'
;MVPQNDIERLKDLMDRGLMTAAQANVELVRIKRFRLVIGILPHDARKALNEAVKRGELKRMKKDRYKPECYYHPTFAYLANTARQMHAQRTIESVAKVADFNPALSPLP
;
A
#
# COMPACT_ATOMS: atom_id res chain seq x y z
N MET A 1 12.94 2.79 3.70
CA MET A 1 13.76 2.46 2.51
C MET A 1 13.84 0.94 2.45
N VAL A 2 13.47 0.31 1.33
CA VAL A 2 13.80 -1.11 1.16
C VAL A 2 15.27 -1.16 0.80
N PRO A 3 16.12 -1.91 1.52
CA PRO A 3 17.50 -2.14 1.10
C PRO A 3 17.47 -2.56 -0.37
N GLN A 4 18.24 -1.89 -1.23
CA GLN A 4 18.32 -2.19 -2.67
C GLN A 4 18.49 -3.71 -2.92
N ASN A 5 19.23 -4.35 -2.01
CA ASN A 5 19.49 -5.78 -1.92
C ASN A 5 18.22 -6.67 -1.84
N ASP A 6 17.16 -6.24 -1.16
CA ASP A 6 15.95 -7.06 -1.01
C ASP A 6 15.15 -7.15 -2.31
N ILE A 7 15.11 -6.06 -3.10
CA ILE A 7 14.41 -6.06 -4.39
C ILE A 7 15.21 -6.87 -5.42
N GLU A 8 16.53 -6.71 -5.43
CA GLU A 8 17.42 -7.50 -6.29
C GLU A 8 17.33 -8.98 -5.97
N ARG A 9 17.30 -9.35 -4.68
CA ARG A 9 17.07 -10.73 -4.25
C ARG A 9 15.73 -11.28 -4.72
N LEU A 10 14.64 -10.53 -4.61
CA LEU A 10 13.33 -11.00 -5.10
C LEU A 10 13.32 -11.20 -6.62
N LYS A 11 14.03 -10.34 -7.37
CA LYS A 11 14.20 -10.52 -8.82
C LYS A 11 15.03 -11.76 -9.14
N ASP A 12 16.18 -11.96 -8.49
CA ASP A 12 17.01 -13.16 -8.68
C ASP A 12 16.22 -14.45 -8.42
N LEU A 13 15.44 -14.49 -7.35
CA LEU A 13 14.59 -15.65 -7.04
C LEU A 13 13.51 -15.90 -8.10
N MET A 14 12.97 -14.84 -8.70
CA MET A 14 12.01 -14.97 -9.80
C MET A 14 12.69 -15.46 -11.08
N ASP A 15 13.85 -14.90 -11.44
CA ASP A 15 14.60 -15.25 -12.64
C ASP A 15 15.09 -16.71 -12.61
N ARG A 16 15.41 -17.20 -11.41
CA ARG A 16 15.78 -18.59 -11.16
C ARG A 16 14.59 -19.55 -11.05
N GLY A 17 13.36 -19.06 -11.18
CA GLY A 17 12.14 -19.86 -11.04
C GLY A 17 11.85 -20.36 -9.61
N LEU A 18 12.57 -19.84 -8.62
CA LEU A 18 12.42 -20.21 -7.20
C LEU A 18 11.28 -19.46 -6.51
N MET A 19 10.77 -18.39 -7.14
CA MET A 19 9.66 -17.60 -6.64
C MET A 19 8.75 -17.15 -7.77
N THR A 20 7.44 -17.30 -7.60
CA THR A 20 6.46 -16.75 -8.53
C THR A 20 6.27 -15.24 -8.33
N ALA A 21 5.83 -14.54 -9.37
CA ALA A 21 5.47 -13.12 -9.25
C ALA A 21 4.39 -12.86 -8.17
N ALA A 22 3.50 -13.84 -7.92
CA ALA A 22 2.51 -13.77 -6.86
C ALA A 22 3.16 -13.76 -5.47
N GLN A 23 4.09 -14.69 -5.22
CA GLN A 23 4.85 -14.75 -3.96
C GLN A 23 5.72 -13.51 -3.77
N ALA A 24 6.39 -13.03 -4.82
CA ALA A 24 7.20 -11.83 -4.77
C ALA A 24 6.39 -10.58 -4.39
N ASN A 25 5.15 -10.45 -4.91
CA ASN A 25 4.26 -9.35 -4.53
C ASN A 25 3.92 -9.36 -3.04
N VAL A 26 3.70 -10.54 -2.45
CA VAL A 26 3.40 -10.69 -1.02
C VAL A 26 4.64 -10.36 -0.18
N GLU A 27 5.79 -10.94 -0.53
CA GLU A 27 7.04 -10.70 0.18
C GLU A 27 7.46 -9.22 0.14
N LEU A 28 7.25 -8.56 -0.99
CA LEU A 28 7.52 -7.12 -1.09
C LEU A 28 6.71 -6.31 -0.06
N VAL A 29 5.45 -6.67 0.21
CA VAL A 29 4.65 -6.02 1.25
C VAL A 29 5.18 -6.34 2.65
N ARG A 30 5.63 -7.57 2.89
CA ARG A 30 6.20 -7.98 4.19
C ARG A 30 7.51 -7.25 4.50
N ILE A 31 8.37 -7.10 3.50
CA ILE A 31 9.63 -6.35 3.57
C ILE A 31 9.34 -4.85 3.77
N LYS A 32 8.46 -4.27 2.95
CA LYS A 32 8.06 -2.85 3.04
C LYS A 32 7.19 -2.52 4.25
N ARG A 33 6.73 -3.52 5.00
CA ARG A 33 5.71 -3.46 6.06
C ARG A 33 4.31 -3.12 5.57
N PHE A 34 4.18 -2.29 4.53
CA PHE A 34 2.89 -1.97 3.88
C PHE A 34 3.06 -1.58 2.41
N ARG A 35 1.93 -1.57 1.68
CA ARG A 35 1.80 -1.07 0.31
C ARG A 35 0.48 -0.33 0.15
N LEU A 36 0.55 0.96 -0.17
CA LEU A 36 -0.61 1.74 -0.60
C LEU A 36 -0.90 1.50 -2.09
N VAL A 37 -2.18 1.42 -2.44
CA VAL A 37 -2.66 1.34 -3.81
C VAL A 37 -3.09 2.72 -4.27
N ILE A 38 -2.14 3.49 -4.82
CA ILE A 38 -2.34 4.90 -5.24
C ILE A 38 -2.80 5.00 -6.71
N GLY A 39 -2.61 3.94 -7.50
CA GLY A 39 -3.07 3.84 -8.88
C GLY A 39 -3.61 2.45 -9.20
N ILE A 40 -3.51 2.05 -10.46
CA ILE A 40 -3.94 0.72 -10.90
C ILE A 40 -2.99 -0.33 -10.30
N LEU A 41 -3.57 -1.31 -9.60
CA LEU A 41 -2.87 -2.53 -9.19
C LEU A 41 -3.24 -3.62 -10.20
N PRO A 42 -2.26 -4.23 -10.90
CA PRO A 42 -2.53 -5.31 -11.85
C PRO A 42 -3.39 -6.41 -11.22
N HIS A 43 -4.31 -6.98 -12.01
CA HIS A 43 -5.29 -7.96 -11.54
C HIS A 43 -4.62 -9.12 -10.78
N ASP A 44 -3.55 -9.70 -11.33
CA ASP A 44 -2.90 -10.86 -10.73
C ASP A 44 -2.16 -10.51 -9.44
N ALA A 45 -1.56 -9.31 -9.36
CA ALA A 45 -0.97 -8.80 -8.13
C ALA A 45 -2.04 -8.60 -7.05
N ARG A 46 -3.19 -8.03 -7.41
CA ARG A 46 -4.34 -7.86 -6.51
C ARG A 46 -4.88 -9.20 -6.02
N LYS A 47 -5.02 -10.18 -6.92
CA LYS A 47 -5.45 -11.54 -6.60
C LYS A 47 -4.48 -12.19 -5.60
N ALA A 48 -3.17 -12.15 -5.89
CA ALA A 48 -2.13 -12.69 -5.01
C ALA A 48 -2.17 -12.08 -3.59
N LEU A 49 -2.28 -10.74 -3.49
CA LEU A 49 -2.36 -10.06 -2.20
C LEU A 49 -3.65 -10.39 -1.45
N ASN A 50 -4.79 -10.51 -2.14
CA ASN A 50 -6.05 -10.92 -1.51
C ASN A 50 -5.98 -12.36 -0.99
N GLU A 51 -5.36 -13.28 -1.72
CA GLU A 51 -5.14 -14.65 -1.23
C GLU A 51 -4.22 -14.67 0.00
N ALA A 52 -3.16 -13.87 0.02
CA ALA A 52 -2.31 -13.72 1.21
C ALA A 52 -3.08 -13.16 2.42
N VAL A 53 -4.06 -12.29 2.20
CA VAL A 53 -4.96 -11.82 3.26
C VAL A 53 -5.87 -12.94 3.76
N LYS A 54 -6.42 -13.77 2.88
CA LYS A 54 -7.22 -14.94 3.28
C LYS A 54 -6.41 -15.95 4.09
N ARG A 55 -5.13 -16.14 3.75
CA ARG A 55 -4.19 -17.00 4.50
C ARG A 55 -3.69 -16.38 5.81
N GLY A 56 -3.98 -15.11 6.08
CA GLY A 56 -3.54 -14.39 7.29
C GLY A 56 -2.10 -13.85 7.25
N GLU A 57 -1.39 -14.01 6.13
CA GLU A 57 -0.02 -13.48 5.95
C GLU A 57 0.00 -11.94 5.91
N LEU A 58 -1.08 -11.35 5.37
CA LEU A 58 -1.27 -9.91 5.28
C LEU A 58 -2.65 -9.53 5.83
N LYS A 59 -2.83 -8.25 6.13
CA LYS A 59 -4.13 -7.64 6.34
C LYS A 59 -4.38 -6.56 5.28
N ARG A 60 -5.65 -6.21 5.09
CA ARG A 60 -6.08 -5.21 4.10
C ARG A 60 -7.00 -4.18 4.73
N MET A 61 -6.77 -2.92 4.40
CA MET A 61 -7.72 -1.82 4.60
C MET A 61 -8.31 -1.41 3.26
N LYS A 62 -9.65 -1.36 3.18
CA LYS A 62 -10.37 -0.90 1.98
C LYS A 62 -10.12 0.60 1.76
N LYS A 63 -10.23 1.05 0.51
CA LYS A 63 -10.24 2.48 0.16
C LYS A 63 -11.38 3.18 0.91
N ASP A 64 -11.12 4.39 1.39
CA ASP A 64 -12.07 5.23 2.10
C ASP A 64 -11.79 6.71 1.80
N ARG A 65 -12.68 7.39 1.06
CA ARG A 65 -12.49 8.77 0.57
C ARG A 65 -11.08 8.97 -0.04
N TYR A 66 -10.27 9.86 0.56
CA TYR A 66 -8.89 10.16 0.16
C TYR A 66 -7.83 9.18 0.72
N LYS A 67 -8.24 8.22 1.56
CA LYS A 67 -7.39 7.17 2.10
C LYS A 67 -7.35 6.00 1.11
N PRO A 68 -6.20 5.72 0.46
CA PRO A 68 -6.10 4.65 -0.52
C PRO A 68 -6.32 3.28 0.12
N GLU A 69 -6.61 2.27 -0.71
CA GLU A 69 -6.54 0.88 -0.29
C GLU A 69 -5.10 0.54 0.13
N CYS A 70 -4.96 -0.32 1.15
CA CYS A 70 -3.65 -0.67 1.70
C CYS A 70 -3.59 -2.16 2.06
N TYR A 71 -2.49 -2.80 1.66
CA TYR A 71 -2.10 -4.13 2.13
C TYR A 71 -0.93 -3.96 3.10
N TYR A 72 -0.95 -4.66 4.23
CA TYR A 72 0.04 -4.46 5.28
C TYR A 72 0.32 -5.72 6.08
N HIS A 73 1.52 -5.76 6.67
CA HIS A 73 1.91 -6.81 7.57
C HIS A 73 1.10 -6.72 8.89
N PRO A 74 0.57 -7.82 9.45
CA PRO A 74 -0.37 -7.77 10.58
C PRO A 74 0.10 -6.99 11.81
N THR A 75 1.40 -6.98 12.09
CA THR A 75 2.01 -6.28 13.25
C THR A 75 2.26 -4.78 13.02
N PHE A 76 2.18 -4.30 11.77
CA PHE A 76 2.53 -2.92 11.40
C PHE A 76 1.31 -2.08 10.99
N ALA A 77 0.15 -2.37 11.57
CA ALA A 77 -1.10 -1.65 11.28
C ALA A 77 -0.98 -0.14 11.51
N TYR A 78 -0.23 0.27 12.54
CA TYR A 78 0.01 1.68 12.85
C TYR A 78 0.72 2.42 11.69
N LEU A 79 1.76 1.83 11.10
CA LEU A 79 2.46 2.41 9.94
C LEU A 79 1.53 2.54 8.73
N ALA A 80 0.72 1.52 8.47
CA ALA A 80 -0.25 1.54 7.39
C ALA A 80 -1.28 2.67 7.57
N ASN A 81 -1.81 2.84 8.79
CA ASN A 81 -2.73 3.92 9.11
C ASN A 81 -2.10 5.31 8.95
N THR A 82 -0.90 5.52 9.50
CA THR A 82 -0.18 6.80 9.37
C THR A 82 0.07 7.14 7.91
N ALA A 83 0.55 6.18 7.11
CA ALA A 83 0.82 6.40 5.69
C ALA A 83 -0.47 6.76 4.91
N ARG A 84 -1.60 6.09 5.21
CA ARG A 84 -2.90 6.42 4.61
C ARG A 84 -3.37 7.81 5.00
N GLN A 85 -3.22 8.20 6.26
CA GLN A 85 -3.61 9.52 6.75
C GLN A 85 -2.77 10.63 6.10
N MET A 86 -1.45 10.46 6.02
CA MET A 86 -0.56 11.41 5.35
C MET A 86 -0.91 11.56 3.86
N HIS A 87 -1.23 10.46 3.17
CA HIS A 87 -1.66 10.51 1.78
C HIS A 87 -2.98 11.28 1.63
N ALA A 88 -3.97 11.00 2.49
CA ALA A 88 -5.25 11.70 2.48
C ALA A 88 -5.08 13.20 2.71
N GLN A 89 -4.27 13.58 3.71
CA GLN A 89 -3.98 14.98 4.02
C GLN A 89 -3.37 15.72 2.83
N ARG A 90 -2.34 15.16 2.20
CA ARG A 90 -1.70 15.74 0.99
C ARG A 90 -2.68 15.87 -0.18
N THR A 91 -3.59 14.91 -0.32
CA THR A 91 -4.61 14.93 -1.38
C THR A 91 -5.59 16.07 -1.13
N ILE A 92 -6.08 16.22 0.11
CA ILE A 92 -6.98 17.31 0.51
C ILE A 92 -6.31 18.67 0.27
N GLU A 93 -5.07 18.84 0.72
CA GLU A 93 -4.31 20.08 0.51
C GLU A 93 -4.14 20.41 -0.98
N SER A 94 -3.89 19.40 -1.82
CA SER A 94 -3.73 19.59 -3.26
C SER A 94 -5.05 20.00 -3.93
N VAL A 95 -6.16 19.37 -3.54
CA VAL A 95 -7.50 19.72 -4.03
C VAL A 95 -7.91 21.12 -3.58
N ALA A 96 -7.66 21.45 -2.31
CA ALA A 96 -7.97 22.75 -1.73
C ALA A 96 -7.26 23.91 -2.46
N LYS A 97 -5.97 23.72 -2.79
CA LYS A 97 -5.18 24.69 -3.58
C LYS A 97 -5.73 24.93 -4.98
N VAL A 98 -6.23 23.88 -5.63
CA VAL A 98 -6.81 24.01 -6.99
C VAL A 98 -8.19 24.66 -6.94
N ALA A 99 -8.92 24.47 -5.84
CA ALA A 99 -10.28 24.97 -5.67
C ALA A 99 -10.37 26.37 -5.04
N ASP A 100 -9.25 27.05 -4.77
CA ASP A 100 -9.19 28.27 -3.92
C ASP A 100 -9.96 28.12 -2.60
N PHE A 101 -10.03 26.90 -2.09
CA PHE A 101 -10.78 26.53 -0.90
C PHE A 101 -9.83 26.51 0.31
N ASN A 102 -10.16 27.22 1.40
CA ASN A 102 -9.38 27.20 2.63
C ASN A 102 -9.88 26.10 3.59
N PRO A 103 -9.15 24.98 3.77
CA PRO A 103 -9.60 23.86 4.58
C PRO A 103 -9.62 24.15 6.09
N ALA A 104 -9.08 25.29 6.54
CA ALA A 104 -9.14 25.72 7.95
C ALA A 104 -10.49 26.38 8.34
N LEU A 105 -11.37 26.69 7.38
CA LEU A 105 -12.63 27.42 7.59
C LEU A 105 -13.89 26.54 7.52
N SER A 106 -13.76 25.22 7.56
CA SER A 106 -14.92 24.32 7.60
C SER A 106 -14.64 23.14 8.54
N PRO A 107 -15.34 23.03 9.69
CA PRO A 107 -15.21 21.84 10.51
C PRO A 107 -15.79 20.66 9.73
N LEU A 108 -15.01 19.60 9.60
CA LEU A 108 -15.51 18.32 9.10
C LEU A 108 -16.69 17.88 10.00
N PRO A 109 -17.82 17.45 9.44
CA PRO A 109 -18.93 16.90 10.21
C PRO A 109 -18.54 15.59 10.91
#